data_AF-A0AAD8P8S1-F1
#
_entry.id   AF-A0AAD8P8S1-F1
#
_cell.length_a   1.000
_cell.length_b   1.000
_cell.length_c   1.000
_cell.angle_alpha   90.00
_cell.angle_beta   90.00
_cell.angle_gamma   90.00
#
_symmetry.space_group_name_H-M   'P 1'
#
loop_
_entity.id
_entity.type
_entity.pdbx_description
1 polymer ?
#
loop_
_entity_poly.entity_id
_entity_poly.type
_entity_poly.pdbx_seq_one_letter_code
_entity_poly.pdbx_strand_id
1 'polypeptide(L)'
;MAKGLRAKSLRRYRTAKRHVITETVELPRLKEANKKVKLLQRGIDITPKIKPNKFLEPDNPEAVIPQRVVKPAIDLRSEAVPLSGLAGMYNRRKFDDEEIRSSAFLAAIKKDIISNNDEIAMDTDQVASVVTSTGREGGYKRGKAHAHAQKKLNAIKKHRK
;
A
#
# COMPACT_ATOMS: atom_id res chain seq x y z
N MET A 1 13.39 33.02 8.84
CA MET A 1 12.16 32.74 9.62
C MET A 1 11.48 31.48 9.12
N ALA A 2 11.26 30.49 10.00
CA ALA A 2 10.47 29.31 9.67
C ALA A 2 8.98 29.67 9.54
N LYS A 3 8.24 28.97 8.68
CA LYS A 3 6.79 29.17 8.52
C LYS A 3 6.05 28.46 9.66
N GLY A 4 5.00 29.09 10.19
CA GLY A 4 4.16 28.48 11.23
C GLY A 4 3.29 27.32 10.73
N LEU A 5 2.80 26.48 11.65
CA LEU A 5 2.01 25.29 11.33
C LEU A 5 0.77 25.61 10.46
N ARG A 6 0.11 26.74 10.71
CA ARG A 6 -1.12 27.16 10.00
C ARG A 6 -0.87 27.83 8.64
N ALA A 7 0.40 28.02 8.24
CA ALA A 7 0.74 28.64 6.97
C ALA A 7 0.07 27.90 5.80
N LYS A 8 -0.60 28.66 4.92
CA LYS A 8 -1.40 28.10 3.82
C LYS A 8 -0.56 27.28 2.86
N SER A 9 0.67 27.71 2.56
CA SER A 9 1.62 26.96 1.73
C SER A 9 1.90 25.57 2.30
N LEU A 10 2.29 25.49 3.59
CA LEU A 10 2.54 24.20 4.25
C LEU A 10 1.29 23.33 4.35
N ARG A 11 0.11 23.93 4.52
CA ARG A 11 -1.16 23.18 4.49
C ARG A 11 -1.38 22.50 3.14
N ARG A 12 -1.14 23.20 2.03
CA ARG A 12 -1.28 22.64 0.66
C ARG A 12 -0.30 21.49 0.41
N TYR A 13 0.96 21.63 0.83
CA TYR A 13 1.92 20.53 0.73
C TYR A 13 1.51 19.32 1.58
N ARG A 14 0.97 19.53 2.79
CA ARG A 14 0.49 18.44 3.63
C ARG A 14 -0.74 17.74 3.05
N THR A 15 -1.66 18.46 2.41
CA THR A 15 -2.81 17.85 1.75
C THR A 15 -2.35 17.03 0.55
N ALA A 16 -1.52 17.57 -0.33
CA ALA A 16 -0.94 16.82 -1.46
C ALA A 16 -0.22 15.56 -0.98
N LYS A 17 0.62 15.67 0.06
CA LYS A 17 1.30 14.52 0.67
C LYS A 17 0.33 13.43 1.15
N ARG A 18 -0.79 13.81 1.78
CA ARG A 18 -1.78 12.83 2.26
C ARG A 18 -2.38 12.06 1.11
N HIS A 19 -2.81 12.73 0.05
CA HIS A 19 -3.38 12.06 -1.13
C HIS A 19 -2.40 11.04 -1.73
N VAL A 20 -1.16 11.45 -1.96
CA VAL A 20 -0.13 10.54 -2.50
C VAL A 20 0.08 9.35 -1.59
N ILE A 21 0.20 9.55 -0.27
CA ILE A 21 0.37 8.44 0.67
C ILE A 21 -0.85 7.51 0.68
N THR A 22 -2.05 8.08 0.68
CA THR A 22 -3.28 7.30 0.67
C THR A 22 -3.37 6.42 -0.58
N GLU A 23 -3.08 6.98 -1.76
CA GLU A 23 -3.13 6.26 -3.02
C GLU A 23 -2.00 5.23 -3.17
N THR A 24 -0.75 5.63 -2.90
CA THR A 24 0.42 4.79 -3.17
C THR A 24 0.70 3.75 -2.08
N VAL A 25 0.32 4.02 -0.83
CA VAL A 25 0.68 3.18 0.32
C VAL A 25 -0.55 2.60 1.01
N GLU A 26 -1.55 3.41 1.35
CA GLU A 26 -2.66 2.95 2.18
C GLU A 26 -3.63 2.04 1.41
N LEU A 27 -4.08 2.47 0.22
CA LEU A 27 -5.01 1.70 -0.60
C LEU A 27 -4.47 0.31 -1.00
N PRO A 28 -3.22 0.16 -1.49
CA PRO A 28 -2.67 -1.17 -1.79
C PRO A 28 -2.61 -2.07 -0.56
N ARG A 29 -2.19 -1.53 0.59
CA ARG A 29 -2.14 -2.26 1.85
C ARG A 29 -3.53 -2.71 2.32
N LEU A 30 -4.54 -1.86 2.17
CA LEU A 30 -5.93 -2.20 2.49
C LEU A 30 -6.46 -3.30 1.56
N LYS A 31 -6.20 -3.21 0.26
CA LYS A 31 -6.57 -4.24 -0.71
C LYS A 31 -5.90 -5.58 -0.38
N GLU A 32 -4.61 -5.58 -0.07
CA GLU A 32 -3.88 -6.77 0.37
C GLU A 32 -4.44 -7.35 1.67
N ALA A 33 -4.70 -6.50 2.67
CA ALA A 33 -5.27 -6.94 3.94
C ALA A 33 -6.65 -7.57 3.75
N ASN A 34 -7.51 -6.98 2.93
CA ASN A 34 -8.83 -7.52 2.60
C ASN A 34 -8.69 -8.89 1.90
N LYS A 35 -7.80 -9.03 0.91
CA LYS A 35 -7.51 -10.33 0.27
C LYS A 35 -7.10 -11.39 1.30
N LYS A 36 -6.21 -11.04 2.25
CA LYS A 36 -5.78 -11.96 3.32
C LYS A 36 -6.95 -12.36 4.22
N VAL A 37 -7.79 -11.41 4.63
CA VAL A 37 -8.98 -11.71 5.45
C VAL A 37 -9.92 -12.68 4.72
N LYS A 38 -10.19 -12.46 3.43
CA LYS A 38 -11.03 -13.37 2.62
C LYS A 38 -10.46 -14.78 2.53
N LEU A 39 -9.14 -14.92 2.37
CA LEU A 39 -8.48 -16.23 2.34
C LEU A 39 -8.55 -16.94 3.70
N LEU A 40 -8.42 -16.19 4.82
CA LEU A 40 -8.55 -16.75 6.17
C LEU A 40 -9.97 -17.27 6.42
N GLN A 41 -10.97 -16.52 5.97
CA GLN A 41 -12.38 -16.94 6.07
C GLN A 41 -12.66 -18.24 5.32
N ARG A 42 -11.92 -18.51 4.23
CA ARG A 42 -11.98 -19.76 3.47
C ARG A 42 -11.16 -20.89 4.08
N GLY A 43 -10.52 -20.67 5.24
CA GLY A 43 -9.67 -21.66 5.90
C GLY A 43 -8.29 -21.85 5.27
N ILE A 44 -7.88 -20.98 4.35
CA ILE A 44 -6.58 -21.07 3.68
C ILE A 44 -5.52 -20.37 4.56
N ASP A 45 -4.43 -21.07 4.87
CA ASP A 45 -3.30 -20.49 5.58
C ASP A 45 -2.54 -19.51 4.66
N ILE A 46 -2.29 -18.30 5.16
CA ILE A 46 -1.68 -17.17 4.44
C ILE A 46 -0.33 -16.81 5.04
N THR A 47 0.15 -17.56 6.04
CA THR A 47 1.46 -17.31 6.63
C THR A 47 2.53 -17.36 5.54
N PRO A 48 3.23 -16.24 5.26
CA PRO A 48 4.24 -16.23 4.23
C PRO A 48 5.39 -17.13 4.67
N LYS A 49 5.79 -18.07 3.81
CA LYS A 49 6.97 -18.90 4.04
C LYS A 49 8.19 -17.98 4.00
N ILE A 50 8.98 -17.99 5.07
CA ILE A 50 10.23 -17.22 5.14
C ILE A 50 11.25 -18.00 4.33
N LYS A 51 11.77 -17.39 3.26
CA LYS A 51 12.84 -18.00 2.46
C LYS A 51 14.18 -17.92 3.21
N PRO A 52 15.05 -18.92 3.07
CA PRO A 52 16.39 -18.90 3.68
C PRO A 52 17.26 -17.79 3.09
N ASN A 53 18.22 -17.31 3.87
CA ASN A 53 19.14 -16.25 3.45
C ASN A 53 20.32 -16.86 2.69
N LYS A 54 20.50 -16.45 1.43
CA LYS A 54 21.57 -16.96 0.55
C LYS A 54 22.98 -16.68 1.07
N PHE A 55 23.17 -15.65 1.90
CA PHE A 55 24.47 -15.37 2.52
C PHE A 55 24.84 -16.36 3.65
N LEU A 56 23.84 -16.98 4.28
CA LEU A 56 24.06 -17.97 5.35
C LEU A 56 24.12 -19.38 4.78
N GLU A 57 23.28 -19.68 3.79
CA GLU A 57 23.19 -20.99 3.13
C GLU A 57 23.43 -20.82 1.62
N PRO A 58 24.70 -20.71 1.18
CA PRO A 58 25.02 -20.46 -0.22
C PRO A 58 24.58 -21.62 -1.14
N ASP A 59 24.61 -22.85 -0.64
CA ASP A 59 24.32 -24.05 -1.44
C ASP A 59 22.81 -24.33 -1.62
N ASN A 60 21.95 -23.71 -0.79
CA ASN A 60 20.52 -23.92 -0.85
C ASN A 60 19.89 -23.20 -2.07
N PRO A 61 19.25 -23.91 -3.02
CA PRO A 61 18.66 -23.30 -4.22
C PRO A 61 17.43 -22.43 -3.93
N GLU A 62 16.74 -22.68 -2.81
CA GLU A 62 15.55 -21.89 -2.42
C GLU A 62 15.91 -20.60 -1.66
N ALA A 63 17.19 -20.42 -1.31
CA ALA A 63 17.66 -19.28 -0.56
C ALA A 63 17.76 -18.02 -1.45
N VAL A 64 17.32 -16.88 -0.91
CA VAL A 64 17.26 -15.60 -1.62
C VAL A 64 18.22 -14.60 -1.00
N ILE A 65 18.84 -13.78 -1.83
CA ILE A 65 19.67 -12.65 -1.39
C ILE A 65 18.73 -11.54 -0.89
N PRO A 66 18.75 -11.19 0.41
CA PRO A 66 17.89 -10.14 0.94
C PRO A 66 18.21 -8.81 0.27
N GLN A 67 17.20 -8.18 -0.35
CA GLN A 67 17.35 -6.89 -1.01
C GLN A 67 16.78 -5.76 -0.15
N ARG A 68 17.47 -4.62 -0.11
CA ARG A 68 16.92 -3.40 0.51
C ARG A 68 15.72 -2.91 -0.29
N VAL A 69 14.60 -2.67 0.39
CA VAL A 69 13.43 -2.02 -0.21
C VAL A 69 13.79 -0.59 -0.60
N VAL A 70 13.69 -0.28 -1.89
CA VAL A 70 13.87 1.09 -2.40
C VAL A 70 12.74 1.94 -1.84
N LYS A 71 13.10 3.04 -1.19
CA LYS A 71 12.13 4.04 -0.73
C LYS A 71 12.02 5.09 -1.83
N PRO A 72 10.96 5.13 -2.64
CA PRO A 72 10.82 6.15 -3.68
C PRO A 72 10.82 7.53 -3.02
N ALA A 73 11.64 8.44 -3.52
CA ALA A 73 11.61 9.83 -3.11
C ALA A 73 10.38 10.49 -3.75
N ILE A 74 9.40 10.87 -2.93
CA ILE A 74 8.22 11.58 -3.39
C ILE A 74 8.53 13.08 -3.34
N ASP A 75 8.78 13.68 -4.51
CA ASP A 75 8.88 15.13 -4.63
C ASP A 75 7.51 15.74 -4.95
N LEU A 76 6.91 16.40 -3.96
CA LEU A 76 5.60 17.05 -4.08
C LEU A 76 5.63 18.32 -4.94
N ARG A 77 6.81 18.74 -5.41
CA ARG A 77 6.98 19.83 -6.37
C ARG A 77 6.98 19.34 -7.81
N SER A 78 7.18 18.03 -8.01
CA SER A 78 7.18 17.42 -9.34
C SER A 78 5.77 17.38 -9.92
N GLU A 79 5.64 17.76 -11.18
CA GLU A 79 4.37 17.72 -11.93
C GLU A 79 3.82 16.30 -12.08
N ALA A 80 4.70 15.29 -12.03
CA ALA A 80 4.32 13.88 -12.10
C ALA A 80 3.51 13.40 -10.87
N VAL A 81 3.49 14.17 -9.78
CA VAL A 81 2.75 13.82 -8.58
C VAL A 81 1.33 14.40 -8.67
N PRO A 82 0.27 13.57 -8.54
CA PRO A 82 -1.10 14.07 -8.57
C PRO A 82 -1.28 15.17 -7.51
N LEU A 83 -1.95 16.26 -7.90
CA LEU A 83 -2.23 17.43 -7.05
C LEU A 83 -1.01 18.29 -6.66
N SER A 84 0.20 17.98 -7.16
CA SER A 84 1.38 18.85 -6.97
C SER A 84 1.13 20.27 -7.51
N GLY A 85 0.36 20.36 -8.60
CA GLY A 85 -0.18 21.57 -9.20
C GLY A 85 -0.84 22.57 -8.24
N LEU A 86 -1.44 22.07 -7.16
CA LEU A 86 -2.17 22.87 -6.17
C LEU A 86 -1.28 23.29 -4.97
N ALA A 87 -0.08 22.73 -4.85
CA ALA A 87 0.80 22.93 -3.69
C ALA A 87 1.58 24.26 -3.73
N GLY A 88 2.03 24.67 -4.92
CA GLY A 88 2.87 25.86 -5.14
C GLY A 88 2.13 27.05 -5.77
N MET A 89 2.79 28.22 -5.75
CA MET A 89 2.30 29.41 -6.46
C MET A 89 2.47 29.28 -7.97
N TYR A 90 3.57 28.65 -8.40
CA TYR A 90 3.99 28.48 -9.79
C TYR A 90 3.72 27.09 -10.37
N ASN A 91 2.98 26.24 -9.66
CA ASN A 91 2.72 24.89 -10.15
C ASN A 91 1.52 24.91 -11.11
N ARG A 92 1.49 23.99 -12.08
CA ARG A 92 0.42 23.83 -13.08
C ARG A 92 -0.94 23.66 -12.39
N ARG A 93 -1.87 24.60 -12.58
CA ARG A 93 -3.24 24.55 -12.02
C ARG A 93 -4.31 24.08 -13.02
N LYS A 94 -3.93 23.92 -14.28
CA LYS A 94 -4.79 23.50 -15.38
C LYS A 94 -4.47 22.04 -15.65
N PHE A 95 -5.34 21.17 -15.15
CA PHE A 95 -5.28 19.73 -15.39
C PHE A 95 -6.15 19.40 -16.60
N ASP A 96 -5.70 18.44 -17.39
CA ASP A 96 -6.47 17.92 -18.51
C ASP A 96 -7.63 17.07 -17.99
N ASP A 97 -8.72 16.96 -18.76
CA ASP A 97 -9.93 16.26 -18.29
C ASP A 97 -9.67 14.77 -18.03
N GLU A 98 -8.73 14.15 -18.76
CA GLU A 98 -8.27 12.79 -18.49
C GLU A 98 -7.52 12.66 -17.16
N GLU A 99 -6.65 13.62 -16.83
CA GLU A 99 -5.93 13.66 -15.53
C GLU A 99 -6.91 13.85 -14.36
N ILE A 100 -8.02 14.56 -14.61
CA ILE A 100 -9.08 14.79 -13.64
C ILE A 100 -9.89 13.52 -13.41
N ARG A 101 -10.24 12.78 -14.46
CA ARG A 101 -10.92 11.47 -14.35
C ARG A 101 -10.07 10.45 -13.63
N SER A 102 -8.77 10.39 -13.93
CA SER A 102 -7.86 9.43 -13.30
C SER A 102 -7.68 9.69 -11.80
N SER A 103 -7.87 10.93 -11.35
CA SER A 103 -7.71 11.30 -9.94
C SER A 103 -9.06 11.50 -9.27
N ALA A 104 -9.45 10.53 -8.42
CA ALA A 104 -10.71 10.53 -7.68
C ALA A 104 -10.98 11.85 -6.92
N PHE A 105 -9.92 12.55 -6.49
CA PHE A 105 -10.03 13.83 -5.81
C PHE A 105 -10.31 15.03 -6.73
N LEU A 106 -9.65 15.14 -7.89
CA LEU A 106 -9.95 16.25 -8.81
C LEU A 106 -11.36 16.10 -9.37
N ALA A 107 -11.78 14.87 -9.68
CA ALA A 107 -13.16 14.55 -10.05
C ALA A 107 -14.17 15.00 -8.97
N ALA A 108 -13.86 14.76 -7.68
CA ALA A 108 -14.73 15.18 -6.57
C ALA A 108 -14.81 16.70 -6.36
N ILE A 109 -13.82 17.47 -6.83
CA ILE A 109 -13.84 18.95 -6.80
C ILE A 109 -14.56 19.50 -8.03
N LYS A 110 -14.32 18.92 -9.21
CA LYS A 110 -14.97 19.24 -10.49
C LYS A 110 -16.23 18.39 -10.70
N LYS A 111 -17.10 18.29 -9.68
CA LYS A 111 -18.35 17.51 -9.75
C LYS A 111 -19.28 17.92 -10.89
N ASP A 112 -19.11 19.13 -11.43
CA ASP A 112 -19.96 19.68 -12.49
C ASP A 112 -19.58 19.19 -13.90
N ILE A 113 -18.47 18.47 -14.10
CA ILE A 113 -17.91 18.17 -15.44
C ILE A 113 -18.03 16.69 -15.84
N ILE A 114 -18.25 15.77 -14.89
CA ILE A 114 -18.19 14.33 -15.17
C ILE A 114 -19.50 13.66 -14.72
N SER A 115 -20.38 13.36 -15.68
CA SER A 115 -21.55 12.51 -15.48
C SER A 115 -21.11 11.08 -15.18
N ASN A 116 -21.52 10.55 -14.02
CA ASN A 116 -21.24 9.17 -13.62
C ASN A 116 -22.11 8.21 -14.46
N ASN A 117 -21.54 7.59 -15.48
CA ASN A 117 -22.20 6.55 -16.29
C ASN A 117 -21.44 5.21 -16.24
N ASP A 118 -20.79 4.87 -15.12
CA ASP A 118 -20.17 3.56 -14.98
C ASP A 118 -20.91 2.77 -13.88
N GLU A 119 -21.77 1.86 -14.33
CA GLU A 119 -22.43 0.85 -13.51
C GLU A 119 -21.35 -0.03 -12.84
N ILE A 120 -21.35 -0.08 -11.51
CA ILE A 120 -20.46 -0.94 -10.73
C ILE A 120 -21.01 -2.37 -10.84
N ALA A 121 -20.65 -3.07 -11.92
CA ALA A 121 -20.88 -4.51 -12.03
C ALA A 121 -19.99 -5.23 -11.01
N MET A 122 -20.61 -5.92 -10.05
CA MET A 122 -19.91 -6.80 -9.12
C MET A 122 -19.60 -8.12 -9.85
N ASP A 123 -18.39 -8.26 -10.37
CA ASP A 123 -17.89 -9.53 -10.92
C ASP A 123 -17.74 -10.57 -9.80
N THR A 124 -18.60 -11.58 -9.79
CA THR A 124 -18.60 -12.69 -8.82
C THR A 124 -17.60 -13.81 -9.14
N ASP A 125 -16.94 -13.76 -10.30
CA ASP A 125 -16.29 -14.95 -10.89
C ASP A 125 -14.75 -14.92 -10.85
N GLN A 126 -14.15 -14.08 -9.98
CA GLN A 126 -12.68 -14.06 -9.86
C GLN A 126 -12.13 -15.35 -9.21
N VAL A 127 -11.62 -16.23 -10.08
CA VAL A 127 -10.82 -17.41 -9.75
C VAL A 127 -9.68 -17.04 -8.80
N ALA A 128 -9.41 -17.90 -7.83
CA ALA A 128 -8.38 -17.71 -6.81
C ALA A 128 -6.98 -17.56 -7.44
N SER A 129 -6.58 -16.33 -7.76
CA SER A 129 -5.21 -16.01 -8.14
C SER A 129 -4.31 -16.20 -6.91
N VAL A 130 -3.23 -16.96 -7.06
CA VAL A 130 -2.18 -17.07 -6.06
C VAL A 130 -1.66 -15.67 -5.73
N VAL A 131 -1.94 -15.19 -4.51
CA VAL A 131 -1.49 -13.86 -4.05
C VAL A 131 0.00 -13.96 -3.73
N THR A 132 0.85 -13.80 -4.73
CA THR A 132 2.26 -13.54 -4.53
C THR A 132 2.41 -12.11 -4.02
N SER A 133 3.01 -11.93 -2.85
CA SER A 133 3.26 -10.58 -2.31
C SER A 133 4.07 -9.77 -3.32
N THR A 134 3.57 -8.61 -3.73
CA THR A 134 4.30 -7.66 -4.61
C THR A 134 5.45 -6.94 -3.87
N GLY A 135 5.57 -7.15 -2.55
CA GLY A 135 6.68 -6.63 -1.76
C GLY A 135 7.98 -7.37 -2.04
N ARG A 136 9.07 -6.63 -2.29
CA ARG A 136 10.43 -7.18 -2.27
C ARG A 136 10.68 -7.91 -0.94
N GLU A 137 11.22 -9.12 -1.05
CA GLU A 137 11.44 -10.03 0.07
C GLU A 137 12.47 -9.46 1.06
N GLY A 138 12.13 -9.44 2.34
CA GLY A 138 13.01 -8.94 3.41
C GLY A 138 12.34 -8.10 4.51
N GLY A 139 11.04 -7.80 4.40
CA GLY A 139 10.34 -6.91 5.34
C GLY A 139 9.51 -7.57 6.45
N TYR A 140 9.33 -8.90 6.46
CA TYR A 140 8.43 -9.55 7.41
C TYR A 140 9.09 -9.70 8.78
N LYS A 141 8.93 -8.71 9.65
CA LYS A 141 9.26 -8.83 11.07
C LYS A 141 8.14 -9.57 11.79
N ARG A 142 8.39 -10.81 12.23
CA ARG A 142 7.49 -11.51 13.16
C ARG A 142 7.36 -10.67 14.43
N GLY A 143 6.19 -10.09 14.65
CA GLY A 143 5.91 -9.30 15.85
C GLY A 143 5.80 -10.17 17.10
N LYS A 144 5.84 -9.54 18.28
CA LYS A 144 5.69 -10.21 19.58
C LYS A 144 4.42 -11.06 19.69
N ALA A 145 3.35 -10.66 19.00
CA ALA A 145 2.09 -11.41 18.94
C ALA A 145 2.24 -12.82 18.34
N HIS A 146 3.09 -12.97 17.32
CA HIS A 146 3.31 -14.26 16.66
C HIS A 146 4.06 -15.24 17.57
N ALA A 147 5.06 -14.74 18.32
CA ALA A 147 5.79 -15.52 19.31
C ALA A 147 4.90 -15.95 20.48
N HIS A 148 4.01 -15.07 20.93
CA HIS A 148 3.03 -15.37 21.98
C HIS A 148 2.02 -16.44 21.54
N ALA A 149 1.48 -16.33 20.33
CA ALA A 149 0.58 -17.34 19.77
C ALA A 149 1.25 -18.72 19.66
N GLN A 150 2.51 -18.76 19.23
CA GLN A 150 3.28 -19.99 19.10
C GLN A 150 3.60 -20.63 20.47
N LYS A 151 3.91 -19.81 21.50
CA LYS A 151 4.03 -20.30 22.89
C LYS A 151 2.73 -20.94 23.39
N LYS A 152 1.58 -20.30 23.16
CA LYS A 152 0.26 -20.87 23.54
C LYS A 152 -0.02 -22.18 22.82
N LEU A 153 0.23 -22.25 21.52
CA LEU A 153 0.05 -23.47 20.72
C LEU A 153 0.92 -24.62 21.23
N ASN A 154 2.17 -24.34 21.56
CA ASN A 154 3.09 -25.34 22.12
C ASN A 154 2.65 -25.82 23.52
N ALA A 155 2.15 -24.92 24.37
CA ALA A 155 1.60 -25.28 25.67
C ALA A 155 0.38 -26.20 25.55
N ILE A 156 -0.54 -25.89 24.63
CA ILE A 156 -1.72 -26.74 24.36
C ILE A 156 -1.29 -28.13 23.87
N LYS A 157 -0.31 -28.21 22.96
CA LYS A 157 0.22 -29.50 22.48
C LYS A 157 0.89 -30.32 23.58
N LYS A 158 1.56 -29.67 24.53
CA LYS A 158 2.19 -30.33 25.68
C LYS A 158 1.18 -30.95 26.64
N HIS A 159 0.01 -30.32 26.83
CA HIS A 159 -1.07 -30.85 27.67
C HIS A 159 -1.92 -31.94 27.01
N ARG A 160 -1.80 -32.11 25.69
CA ARG A 160 -2.53 -33.13 24.91
C ARG A 160 -1.78 -34.46 24.76
N LYS A 161 -0.51 -34.52 25.20
CA LYS A 161 0.28 -35.74 25.32
C LYS A 161 0.29 -36.17 26.78
#